data_AF-A0A1Y1IQV5-F1
#
_entry.id   AF-A0A1Y1IQV5-F1
#
_cell.length_a   1.000
_cell.length_b   1.000
_cell.length_c   1.000
_cell.angle_alpha   90.00
_cell.angle_beta   90.00
_cell.angle_gamma   90.00
#
_symmetry.space_group_name_H-M   'P 1'
#
loop_
_entity.id
_entity.type
_entity.pdbx_description
1 polymer ?
#
loop_
_entity_poly.entity_id
_entity_poly.type
_entity_poly.pdbx_seq_one_letter_code
_entity_poly.pdbx_strand_id
1 'polypeptide(L)'
;MQANKPRSNRGARCQGDDDGCYPDQDGPGSTVSLCGADLDDIPHLRDWVPDLQEHENPLKQHPAYRTRNNDYFINPGDVVTQQVVVNMDRPREPTHFRRAGPREKVVFAGEEVRAAIVTCGGLCPGLNTVVRELVFSLWQQYHVHDILGIDGGYRGFYAKNTIQLDPKKVGDIHKRGGTFLGTSRGGHETTKIVNSLEDRGINQVYIIGGDGTQRGALAIHKEVVRRGLKVAVAGIPKTIDNDIAVIDKSFGFDTAVEEAQRAINAAHVEAESVENGLGVVKLMGRYSGYIAMYATLASRDVDICLIPEVPFTLEGPGGLHRYVERRLRENGHMVIVIAEGAGQELMAADTTGTDMSGNKLLKDVGLWLSQNLKDHFTQHTKQVLNLKYIDPTYMIRAIPSNASDNVYCTLLAHSAVHGLMAGYTGYTVGPVNGRHAYIPIERVIASQNRVNVNDRMWARLVSSTQQPEFTFSEAGDDSSAKPTPEPAPEPSHEPARRPPVPVGRTTNNGAADTNSALVASMGGGGVGDVPPATTGTVSFDNDYGAAAQETAAAAMLEGARKDK
;
A
#
# COMPACT_ATOMS: atom_id res chain seq x y z
N MET A 1 -42.82 68.07 -5.26
CA MET A 1 -41.62 67.88 -6.11
C MET A 1 -40.95 66.58 -5.70
N GLN A 2 -40.53 65.80 -6.69
CA GLN A 2 -40.43 64.34 -6.67
C GLN A 2 -39.25 63.77 -5.88
N ALA A 3 -39.49 62.59 -5.32
CA ALA A 3 -38.52 61.60 -4.88
C ALA A 3 -38.16 60.63 -6.02
N ASN A 4 -36.93 60.08 -6.00
CA ASN A 4 -36.56 58.77 -6.59
C ASN A 4 -35.16 58.37 -6.06
N LYS A 5 -35.06 57.36 -5.19
CA LYS A 5 -34.87 55.91 -5.45
C LYS A 5 -33.49 55.53 -6.02
N PRO A 6 -32.71 54.64 -5.37
CA PRO A 6 -31.72 53.82 -6.04
C PRO A 6 -32.41 52.61 -6.71
N ARG A 7 -32.12 52.39 -8.00
CA ARG A 7 -32.63 51.26 -8.79
C ARG A 7 -31.78 50.02 -8.60
N SER A 8 -32.48 48.90 -8.62
CA SER A 8 -31.99 47.53 -8.62
C SER A 8 -31.58 47.05 -10.03
N ASN A 9 -30.91 45.90 -10.01
CA ASN A 9 -31.17 44.70 -10.83
C ASN A 9 -30.25 44.38 -12.03
N ARG A 10 -29.86 43.08 -12.02
CA ARG A 10 -29.67 42.13 -13.14
C ARG A 10 -28.27 41.91 -13.71
N GLY A 11 -27.96 40.62 -13.84
CA GLY A 11 -26.71 40.08 -14.35
C GLY A 11 -26.50 40.27 -15.84
N ALA A 12 -25.25 40.03 -16.23
CA ALA A 12 -24.81 39.71 -17.58
C ALA A 12 -24.02 38.41 -17.43
N ARG A 13 -24.58 37.25 -17.78
CA ARG A 13 -24.49 36.62 -19.12
C ARG A 13 -23.18 36.93 -19.84
N CYS A 14 -22.32 35.91 -19.84
CA CYS A 14 -21.24 35.70 -20.79
C CYS A 14 -21.76 35.84 -22.21
N GLN A 15 -21.05 36.62 -23.02
CA GLN A 15 -20.99 36.50 -24.47
C GLN A 15 -19.76 37.28 -24.94
N GLY A 16 -18.87 36.62 -25.66
CA GLY A 16 -17.73 37.24 -26.33
C GLY A 16 -16.47 36.39 -26.27
N ASP A 17 -16.47 35.30 -27.04
CA ASP A 17 -15.24 34.74 -27.61
C ASP A 17 -14.57 35.82 -28.47
N ASP A 18 -13.29 36.07 -28.24
CA ASP A 18 -12.26 36.21 -29.29
C ASP A 18 -10.95 36.77 -28.69
N ASP A 19 -9.94 35.90 -28.76
CA ASP A 19 -8.51 36.12 -28.92
C ASP A 19 -7.95 37.54 -28.77
N GLY A 20 -7.13 37.68 -27.73
CA GLY A 20 -6.24 38.81 -27.52
C GLY A 20 -5.03 38.45 -26.67
N CYS A 21 -4.26 37.43 -27.08
CA CYS A 21 -2.87 37.29 -26.62
C CYS A 21 -2.07 38.48 -27.16
N TYR A 22 -1.84 39.50 -26.34
CA TYR A 22 -0.80 40.49 -26.61
C TYR A 22 0.57 39.84 -26.39
N PRO A 23 1.54 39.98 -27.32
CA PRO A 23 2.91 39.59 -27.06
C PRO A 23 3.57 40.68 -26.23
N ASP A 24 3.76 40.45 -24.94
CA ASP A 24 4.64 41.29 -24.14
C ASP A 24 6.10 40.99 -24.51
N GLN A 25 6.82 42.08 -24.73
CA GLN A 25 8.16 42.16 -25.26
C GLN A 25 9.22 41.55 -24.33
N ASP A 26 10.26 41.03 -24.96
CA ASP A 26 11.46 40.43 -24.36
C ASP A 26 12.04 41.25 -23.18
N GLY A 27 11.94 40.68 -21.98
CA GLY A 27 12.69 41.07 -20.77
C GLY A 27 12.98 39.82 -19.92
N PRO A 28 14.08 39.77 -19.14
CA PRO A 28 14.45 38.58 -18.37
C PRO A 28 13.51 38.42 -17.17
N GLY A 29 12.41 37.71 -17.39
CA GLY A 29 11.39 37.45 -16.38
C GLY A 29 10.00 37.22 -17.00
N SER A 30 9.88 36.38 -18.02
CA SER A 30 8.58 36.02 -18.57
C SER A 30 7.83 35.12 -17.58
N THR A 31 7.02 35.72 -16.71
CA THR A 31 6.03 34.99 -15.92
C THR A 31 5.00 34.39 -16.86
N VAL A 32 5.09 33.08 -17.08
CA VAL A 32 4.07 32.33 -17.81
C VAL A 32 2.85 32.19 -16.90
N SER A 33 1.74 32.82 -17.29
CA SER A 33 0.45 32.64 -16.60
C SER A 33 -0.06 31.22 -16.81
N LEU A 34 -0.44 30.55 -15.71
CA LEU A 34 -1.07 29.24 -15.72
C LEU A 34 -2.59 29.45 -15.56
N CYS A 35 -3.34 29.49 -16.66
CA CYS A 35 -4.81 29.63 -16.62
C CYS A 35 -5.52 28.58 -17.48
N GLY A 36 -6.61 28.03 -16.93
CA GLY A 36 -7.43 26.94 -17.48
C GLY A 36 -7.28 25.67 -16.64
N ALA A 37 -8.29 25.32 -15.85
CA ALA A 37 -8.26 24.20 -14.90
C ALA A 37 -9.63 23.51 -14.83
N ASP A 38 -9.70 22.26 -15.27
CA ASP A 38 -10.89 21.44 -15.08
C ASP A 38 -10.85 20.83 -13.68
N LEU A 39 -11.88 21.11 -12.88
CA LEU A 39 -12.10 20.45 -11.60
C LEU A 39 -12.91 19.18 -11.86
N ASP A 40 -12.28 18.03 -11.61
CA ASP A 40 -12.95 16.74 -11.62
C ASP A 40 -13.67 16.59 -10.28
N ASP A 41 -14.79 17.30 -10.19
CA ASP A 41 -15.51 17.51 -8.95
C ASP A 41 -16.32 16.28 -8.53
N ILE A 42 -16.74 16.28 -7.28
CA ILE A 42 -17.49 15.21 -6.67
C ILE A 42 -18.91 15.66 -6.28
N PRO A 43 -19.92 14.78 -6.38
CA PRO A 43 -21.29 15.11 -6.02
C PRO A 43 -21.45 15.55 -4.56
N HIS A 44 -22.48 16.35 -4.30
CA HIS A 44 -22.86 16.77 -2.96
C HIS A 44 -24.36 16.51 -2.74
N LEU A 45 -24.78 16.11 -1.53
CA LEU A 45 -26.19 15.77 -1.23
C LEU A 45 -27.21 16.84 -1.64
N ARG A 46 -26.83 18.12 -1.50
CA ARG A 46 -27.58 19.30 -1.98
C ARG A 46 -28.04 19.22 -3.44
N ASP A 47 -27.40 18.39 -4.27
CA ASP A 47 -27.71 18.26 -5.69
C ASP A 47 -29.06 17.53 -5.92
N TRP A 48 -29.55 16.73 -4.95
CA TRP A 48 -30.85 16.05 -5.04
C TRP A 48 -31.69 16.04 -3.76
N VAL A 49 -31.13 16.40 -2.61
CA VAL A 49 -31.87 16.51 -1.35
C VAL A 49 -32.18 17.99 -1.09
N PRO A 50 -33.45 18.42 -1.23
CA PRO A 50 -33.84 19.81 -1.00
C PRO A 50 -33.73 20.16 0.50
N ASP A 51 -33.58 21.47 0.78
CA ASP A 51 -33.61 22.03 2.14
C ASP A 51 -32.61 21.40 3.13
N LEU A 52 -31.43 21.02 2.62
CA LEU A 52 -30.35 20.46 3.43
C LEU A 52 -29.86 21.47 4.48
N GLN A 53 -30.10 21.18 5.75
CA GLN A 53 -29.66 22.04 6.85
C GLN A 53 -28.14 21.98 7.02
N GLU A 54 -27.50 23.13 7.21
CA GLU A 54 -26.10 23.23 7.60
C GLU A 54 -25.97 23.41 9.12
N HIS A 55 -24.96 22.75 9.68
CA HIS A 55 -24.60 22.82 11.09
C HIS A 55 -23.15 23.27 11.21
N GLU A 56 -22.82 23.95 12.31
CA GLU A 56 -21.42 24.25 12.65
C GLU A 56 -20.67 22.95 12.92
N ASN A 57 -19.46 22.82 12.38
CA ASN A 57 -18.67 21.61 12.59
C ASN A 57 -18.23 21.51 14.07
N PRO A 58 -18.52 20.39 14.77
CA PRO A 58 -18.15 20.20 16.19
C PRO A 58 -16.64 20.33 16.44
N LEU A 59 -15.82 20.12 15.41
CA LEU A 59 -14.38 20.34 15.47
C LEU A 59 -13.98 21.78 15.86
N LYS A 60 -14.83 22.79 15.61
CA LYS A 60 -14.59 24.17 16.05
C LYS A 60 -14.47 24.28 17.57
N GLN A 61 -15.14 23.39 18.30
CA GLN A 61 -15.15 23.35 19.76
C GLN A 61 -14.17 22.29 20.32
N HIS A 62 -13.65 21.41 19.47
CA HIS A 62 -12.79 20.31 19.89
C HIS A 62 -11.38 20.82 20.28
N PRO A 63 -10.87 20.50 21.49
CA PRO A 63 -9.61 21.05 22.00
C PRO A 63 -8.40 20.82 21.08
N ALA A 64 -8.31 19.65 20.43
CA ALA A 64 -7.21 19.32 19.53
C ALA A 64 -7.20 20.11 18.22
N TYR A 65 -8.31 20.76 17.85
CA TYR A 65 -8.47 21.46 16.58
C TYR A 65 -8.69 22.97 16.74
N ARG A 66 -8.60 23.46 17.98
CA ARG A 66 -8.73 24.88 18.31
C ARG A 66 -7.41 25.61 18.04
N THR A 67 -7.25 26.18 16.85
CA THR A 67 -6.10 27.05 16.52
C THR A 67 -6.45 28.53 16.73
N ARG A 68 -5.44 29.41 16.89
CA ARG A 68 -5.65 30.85 17.07
C ARG A 68 -6.33 31.53 15.86
N ASN A 69 -6.17 30.97 14.66
CA ASN A 69 -6.62 31.57 13.40
C ASN A 69 -7.65 30.72 12.63
N ASN A 70 -8.12 29.61 13.19
CA ASN A 70 -9.03 28.67 12.52
C ASN A 70 -8.48 28.01 11.23
N ASP A 71 -7.16 28.07 10.99
CA ASP A 71 -6.44 27.53 9.81
C ASP A 71 -6.57 26.00 9.59
N TYR A 72 -7.31 25.30 10.44
CA TYR A 72 -7.50 23.85 10.36
C TYR A 72 -8.55 23.45 9.31
N PHE A 73 -9.54 24.30 9.08
CA PHE A 73 -10.59 24.02 8.11
C PHE A 73 -10.13 24.27 6.69
N ILE A 74 -10.49 23.35 5.80
CA ILE A 74 -10.17 23.44 4.39
C ILE A 74 -11.19 24.34 3.69
N ASN A 75 -10.69 25.32 2.93
CA ASN A 75 -11.55 26.16 2.11
C ASN A 75 -12.21 25.28 1.03
N PRO A 76 -13.52 25.40 0.77
CA PRO A 76 -14.16 24.65 -0.31
C PRO A 76 -13.46 24.81 -1.65
N GLY A 77 -12.87 25.98 -1.96
CA GLY A 77 -12.12 26.25 -3.19
C GLY A 77 -10.71 25.65 -3.24
N ASP A 78 -10.21 25.03 -2.18
CA ASP A 78 -8.89 24.38 -2.20
C ASP A 78 -8.92 23.15 -3.09
N VAL A 79 -7.99 23.11 -4.05
CA VAL A 79 -7.82 22.00 -4.99
C VAL A 79 -6.41 21.44 -4.95
N VAL A 80 -6.28 20.17 -5.34
CA VAL A 80 -5.03 19.43 -5.49
C VAL A 80 -4.83 19.14 -6.96
N THR A 81 -3.72 19.61 -7.51
CA THR A 81 -3.32 19.39 -8.91
C THR A 81 -2.91 17.94 -9.11
N GLN A 82 -3.47 17.25 -10.10
CA GLN A 82 -3.05 15.90 -10.47
C GLN A 82 -1.67 15.90 -11.15
N GLN A 83 -1.45 16.83 -12.08
CA GLN A 83 -0.17 17.00 -12.78
C GLN A 83 0.59 18.20 -12.20
N VAL A 84 1.66 17.94 -11.47
CA VAL A 84 2.57 18.97 -10.92
C VAL A 84 3.83 19.16 -11.76
N VAL A 85 4.13 18.21 -12.65
CA VAL A 85 5.22 18.32 -13.63
C VAL A 85 4.60 18.50 -15.00
N VAL A 86 4.87 19.64 -15.64
CA VAL A 86 4.35 19.99 -16.95
C VAL A 86 5.48 20.16 -17.95
N ASN A 87 5.26 19.73 -19.19
CA ASN A 87 6.14 20.04 -20.30
C ASN A 87 5.65 21.35 -20.95
N MET A 88 6.55 22.30 -21.18
CA MET A 88 6.20 23.63 -21.69
C MET A 88 5.67 23.59 -23.14
N ASP A 89 6.00 22.54 -23.89
CA ASP A 89 5.68 22.39 -25.31
C ASP A 89 4.44 21.52 -25.56
N ARG A 90 3.81 20.98 -24.51
CA ARG A 90 2.60 20.15 -24.65
C ARG A 90 1.34 20.90 -24.17
N PRO A 91 0.21 20.75 -24.88
CA PRO A 91 -1.06 21.30 -24.42
C PRO A 91 -1.40 20.75 -23.04
N ARG A 92 -1.91 21.62 -22.17
CA ARG A 92 -2.21 21.33 -20.77
C ARG A 92 -3.64 20.81 -20.65
N GLU A 93 -3.82 19.73 -19.91
CA GLU A 93 -5.14 19.27 -19.42
C GLU A 93 -5.07 19.13 -17.90
N PRO A 94 -4.97 20.24 -17.14
CA PRO A 94 -4.73 20.14 -15.72
C PRO A 94 -6.04 19.74 -15.03
N THR A 95 -6.14 18.44 -14.74
CA THR A 95 -7.19 17.88 -13.89
C THR A 95 -6.86 18.20 -12.44
N HIS A 96 -7.84 18.75 -11.73
CA HIS A 96 -7.73 19.04 -10.31
C HIS A 96 -8.75 18.23 -9.52
N PHE A 97 -8.40 17.89 -8.29
CA PHE A 97 -9.29 17.25 -7.33
C PHE A 97 -9.55 18.16 -6.15
N ARG A 98 -10.72 18.05 -5.53
CA ARG A 98 -11.04 18.85 -4.35
C ARG A 98 -10.18 18.39 -3.16
N ARG A 99 -9.57 19.32 -2.43
CA ARG A 99 -8.74 18.98 -1.26
C ARG A 99 -9.58 18.33 -0.16
N ALA A 100 -9.12 17.19 0.35
CA ALA A 100 -9.81 16.50 1.43
C ALA A 100 -9.52 17.16 2.79
N GLY A 101 -10.50 17.10 3.68
CA GLY A 101 -10.35 17.58 5.06
C GLY A 101 -11.63 18.21 5.62
N PRO A 102 -11.60 18.66 6.87
CA PRO A 102 -12.78 19.17 7.55
C PRO A 102 -13.22 20.50 6.96
N ARG A 103 -14.54 20.65 6.78
CA ARG A 103 -15.19 21.91 6.40
C ARG A 103 -15.72 22.62 7.63
N GLU A 104 -15.81 23.94 7.59
CA GLU A 104 -16.34 24.72 8.71
C GLU A 104 -17.78 24.37 9.05
N LYS A 105 -18.56 24.01 8.03
CA LYS A 105 -19.94 23.57 8.15
C LYS A 105 -20.09 22.14 7.67
N VAL A 106 -21.03 21.43 8.28
CA VAL A 106 -21.41 20.06 7.97
C VAL A 106 -22.91 19.99 7.70
N VAL A 107 -23.36 18.96 6.99
CA VAL A 107 -24.78 18.78 6.63
C VAL A 107 -25.45 17.66 7.43
N PHE A 108 -24.65 16.99 8.24
CA PHE A 108 -25.07 15.99 9.19
C PHE A 108 -24.69 16.46 10.60
N ALA A 109 -25.66 16.49 11.50
CA ALA A 109 -25.39 16.54 12.94
C ALA A 109 -25.08 15.12 13.46
N GLY A 110 -24.23 15.00 14.47
CA GLY A 110 -23.73 13.70 14.94
C GLY A 110 -24.85 12.73 15.36
N GLU A 111 -25.85 13.28 16.04
CA GLU A 111 -27.04 12.60 16.54
C GLU A 111 -27.99 12.13 15.43
N GLU A 112 -27.90 12.69 14.23
CA GLU A 112 -28.72 12.29 13.09
C GLU A 112 -28.07 11.15 12.28
N VAL A 113 -26.79 10.87 12.50
CA VAL A 113 -26.03 9.93 11.67
C VAL A 113 -26.20 8.51 12.19
N ARG A 114 -26.58 7.61 11.27
CA ARG A 114 -26.38 6.18 11.39
C ARG A 114 -25.42 5.73 10.30
N ALA A 115 -24.20 5.41 10.70
CA ALA A 115 -23.12 5.06 9.80
C ALA A 115 -22.99 3.53 9.64
N ALA A 116 -22.67 3.07 8.44
CA ALA A 116 -22.31 1.69 8.16
C ALA A 116 -20.88 1.58 7.61
N ILE A 117 -20.09 0.65 8.14
CA ILE A 117 -18.72 0.36 7.70
C ILE A 117 -18.66 -1.07 7.18
N VAL A 118 -18.13 -1.27 5.97
CA VAL A 118 -17.99 -2.60 5.36
C VAL A 118 -16.61 -2.80 4.76
N THR A 119 -16.03 -3.99 4.96
CA THR A 119 -14.78 -4.42 4.32
C THR A 119 -15.04 -5.55 3.33
N CYS A 120 -14.56 -5.40 2.09
CA CYS A 120 -14.80 -6.34 0.99
C CYS A 120 -13.48 -6.78 0.30
N GLY A 121 -13.52 -7.96 -0.33
CA GLY A 121 -12.41 -8.49 -1.13
C GLY A 121 -11.30 -9.15 -0.31
N GLY A 122 -10.10 -9.22 -0.88
CA GLY A 122 -8.92 -9.81 -0.24
C GLY A 122 -8.37 -8.97 0.92
N LEU A 123 -7.68 -9.64 1.86
CA LEU A 123 -7.03 -8.98 2.98
C LEU A 123 -5.91 -8.03 2.51
N CYS A 124 -5.64 -7.02 3.32
CA CYS A 124 -4.62 -6.01 3.15
C CYS A 124 -4.19 -5.54 4.56
N PRO A 125 -2.90 -5.37 4.85
CA PRO A 125 -2.46 -4.73 6.08
C PRO A 125 -3.12 -3.35 6.22
N GLY A 126 -3.56 -3.00 7.43
CA GLY A 126 -4.20 -1.70 7.71
C GLY A 126 -5.73 -1.67 7.60
N LEU A 127 -6.39 -2.74 7.14
CA LEU A 127 -7.86 -2.84 7.14
C LEU A 127 -8.48 -2.52 8.51
N ASN A 128 -7.95 -3.14 9.57
CA ASN A 128 -8.40 -2.88 10.94
C ASN A 128 -8.09 -1.45 11.41
N THR A 129 -6.97 -0.88 10.96
CA THR A 129 -6.64 0.52 11.27
C THR A 129 -7.66 1.46 10.63
N VAL A 130 -7.99 1.29 9.35
CA VAL A 130 -9.05 2.10 8.70
C VAL A 130 -10.38 1.99 9.45
N VAL A 131 -10.83 0.77 9.79
CA VAL A 131 -12.08 0.57 10.54
C VAL A 131 -12.03 1.28 11.91
N ARG A 132 -10.91 1.15 12.64
CA ARG A 132 -10.71 1.82 13.92
C ARG A 132 -10.80 3.34 13.77
N GLU A 133 -10.03 3.92 12.85
CA GLU A 133 -9.96 5.38 12.70
C GLU A 133 -11.27 5.98 12.18
N LEU A 134 -12.04 5.25 11.37
CA LEU A 134 -13.41 5.65 11.01
C LEU A 134 -14.29 5.76 12.26
N VAL A 135 -14.30 4.74 13.12
CA VAL A 135 -15.09 4.73 14.35
C VAL A 135 -14.63 5.82 15.32
N PHE A 136 -13.32 5.99 15.51
CA PHE A 136 -12.76 7.03 16.39
C PHE A 136 -13.09 8.43 15.88
N SER A 137 -12.95 8.70 14.58
CA SER A 137 -13.32 9.99 13.99
C SER A 137 -14.81 10.27 14.14
N LEU A 138 -15.68 9.33 13.73
CA LEU A 138 -17.13 9.46 13.87
C LEU A 138 -17.54 9.72 15.33
N TRP A 139 -17.02 8.93 16.26
CA TRP A 139 -17.40 9.00 17.67
C TRP A 139 -16.86 10.21 18.41
N GLN A 140 -15.56 10.49 18.29
CA GLN A 140 -14.89 11.50 19.11
C GLN A 140 -14.92 12.89 18.47
N GLN A 141 -14.81 12.96 17.14
CA GLN A 141 -14.75 14.24 16.43
C GLN A 141 -16.14 14.77 16.07
N TYR A 142 -17.07 13.87 15.76
CA TYR A 142 -18.39 14.21 15.23
C TYR A 142 -19.57 13.77 16.12
N HIS A 143 -19.31 13.12 17.26
CA HIS A 143 -20.35 12.67 18.19
C HIS A 143 -21.40 11.73 17.57
N VAL A 144 -21.00 10.96 16.55
CA VAL A 144 -21.80 9.91 15.94
C VAL A 144 -21.67 8.64 16.81
N HIS A 145 -22.76 8.26 17.46
CA HIS A 145 -22.79 7.11 18.38
C HIS A 145 -23.50 5.88 17.81
N ASP A 146 -24.17 6.02 16.67
CA ASP A 146 -24.81 4.91 15.96
C ASP A 146 -23.98 4.47 14.74
N ILE A 147 -23.06 3.53 14.99
CA ILE A 147 -22.10 3.05 13.99
C ILE A 147 -22.23 1.53 13.88
N LEU A 148 -22.55 1.06 12.68
CA LEU A 148 -22.76 -0.35 12.35
C LEU A 148 -21.60 -0.90 11.52
N GLY A 149 -21.05 -2.03 11.95
CA GLY A 149 -20.17 -2.87 11.16
C GLY A 149 -20.98 -3.90 10.37
N ILE A 150 -20.79 -3.95 9.05
CA ILE A 150 -21.44 -4.93 8.18
C ILE A 150 -20.54 -6.18 8.09
N ASP A 151 -21.03 -7.32 8.60
CA ASP A 151 -20.27 -8.56 8.66
C ASP A 151 -20.11 -9.21 7.27
N GLY A 152 -18.86 -9.48 6.87
CA GLY A 152 -18.56 -10.39 5.77
C GLY A 152 -18.79 -9.80 4.39
N GLY A 153 -18.49 -8.52 4.19
CA GLY A 153 -18.59 -7.83 2.90
C GLY A 153 -20.03 -7.53 2.47
N TYR A 154 -20.27 -7.35 1.17
CA TYR A 154 -21.58 -6.88 0.66
C TYR A 154 -22.76 -7.76 1.03
N ARG A 155 -22.57 -9.09 1.11
CA ARG A 155 -23.63 -10.01 1.55
C ARG A 155 -24.15 -9.68 2.95
N GLY A 156 -23.32 -9.06 3.79
CA GLY A 156 -23.69 -8.66 5.15
C GLY A 156 -24.85 -7.66 5.22
N PHE A 157 -25.11 -6.89 4.15
CA PHE A 157 -26.25 -5.98 4.13
C PHE A 157 -27.59 -6.73 4.20
N TYR A 158 -27.72 -7.86 3.51
CA TYR A 158 -29.01 -8.54 3.34
C TYR A 158 -29.05 -9.99 3.84
N ALA A 159 -27.91 -10.57 4.25
CA ALA A 159 -27.83 -11.98 4.67
C ALA A 159 -27.29 -12.18 6.09
N LYS A 160 -26.88 -11.11 6.79
CA LYS A 160 -26.30 -11.20 8.14
C LYS A 160 -26.78 -10.06 9.04
N ASN A 161 -26.53 -10.24 10.34
CA ASN A 161 -26.69 -9.20 11.34
C ASN A 161 -25.52 -8.20 11.29
N THR A 162 -25.77 -7.00 11.80
CA THR A 162 -24.77 -5.95 11.98
C THR A 162 -24.14 -6.01 13.35
N ILE A 163 -22.95 -5.44 13.46
CA ILE A 163 -22.18 -5.35 14.70
C ILE A 163 -22.19 -3.89 15.16
N GLN A 164 -22.73 -3.57 16.34
CA GLN A 164 -22.55 -2.22 16.89
C GLN A 164 -21.08 -1.94 17.14
N LEU A 165 -20.57 -0.81 16.66
CA LEU A 165 -19.19 -0.37 16.81
C LEU A 165 -19.10 0.82 17.75
N ASP A 166 -18.11 0.78 18.63
CA ASP A 166 -17.75 1.85 19.55
C ASP A 166 -16.23 1.83 19.78
N PRO A 167 -15.62 2.90 20.33
CA PRO A 167 -14.17 2.97 20.56
C PRO A 167 -13.62 1.84 21.44
N LYS A 168 -14.42 1.31 22.38
CA LYS A 168 -14.00 0.20 23.26
C LYS A 168 -13.87 -1.10 22.44
N LYS A 169 -14.79 -1.35 21.53
CA LYS A 169 -14.83 -2.55 20.68
C LYS A 169 -13.72 -2.57 19.64
N VAL A 170 -13.36 -1.41 19.09
CA VAL A 170 -12.31 -1.29 18.05
C VAL A 170 -10.95 -0.84 18.59
N GLY A 171 -10.82 -0.59 19.90
CA GLY A 171 -9.64 0.06 20.49
C GLY A 171 -8.31 -0.56 20.07
N ASP A 172 -8.24 -1.89 20.05
CA ASP A 172 -7.01 -2.66 19.79
C ASP A 172 -6.98 -3.39 18.44
N ILE A 173 -7.99 -3.25 17.57
CA ILE A 173 -8.04 -4.05 16.34
C ILE A 173 -6.88 -3.71 15.37
N HIS A 174 -6.37 -2.48 15.41
CA HIS A 174 -5.21 -2.02 14.61
C HIS A 174 -3.92 -2.83 14.88
N LYS A 175 -3.80 -3.48 16.05
CA LYS A 175 -2.65 -4.34 16.41
C LYS A 175 -2.70 -5.71 15.73
N ARG A 176 -3.79 -6.02 15.02
CA ARG A 176 -4.04 -7.31 14.38
C ARG A 176 -4.14 -7.12 12.87
N GLY A 177 -3.59 -8.06 12.11
CA GLY A 177 -3.87 -8.14 10.68
C GLY A 177 -5.28 -8.67 10.38
N GLY A 178 -5.60 -8.75 9.09
CA GLY A 178 -6.93 -9.15 8.61
C GLY A 178 -7.99 -8.05 8.81
N THR A 179 -9.26 -8.46 8.96
CA THR A 179 -10.38 -7.54 9.24
C THR A 179 -11.28 -8.09 10.34
N PHE A 180 -11.56 -7.25 11.34
CA PHE A 180 -12.48 -7.49 12.45
C PHE A 180 -13.91 -7.75 11.97
N LEU A 181 -14.34 -7.12 10.88
CA LEU A 181 -15.69 -7.24 10.32
C LEU A 181 -15.86 -8.50 9.45
N GLY A 182 -14.78 -9.25 9.20
CA GLY A 182 -14.78 -10.25 8.14
C GLY A 182 -14.86 -9.62 6.75
N THR A 183 -14.64 -10.44 5.72
CA THR A 183 -14.72 -9.99 4.33
C THR A 183 -15.22 -11.12 3.44
N SER A 184 -15.72 -10.79 2.26
CA SER A 184 -16.04 -11.76 1.22
C SER A 184 -15.72 -11.21 -0.16
N ARG A 185 -15.58 -12.13 -1.13
CA ARG A 185 -15.54 -11.82 -2.56
C ARG A 185 -16.96 -11.97 -3.13
N GLY A 186 -17.35 -11.06 -4.04
CA GLY A 186 -18.67 -11.06 -4.68
C GLY A 186 -19.83 -10.64 -3.74
N GLY A 187 -21.05 -11.03 -4.11
CA GLY A 187 -22.26 -10.77 -3.32
C GLY A 187 -22.75 -9.32 -3.35
N HIS A 188 -22.38 -8.58 -4.38
CA HIS A 188 -22.89 -7.24 -4.64
C HIS A 188 -24.26 -7.33 -5.32
N GLU A 189 -25.30 -6.83 -4.65
CA GLU A 189 -26.68 -6.80 -5.12
C GLU A 189 -27.25 -5.41 -4.84
N THR A 190 -27.09 -4.47 -5.77
CA THR A 190 -27.35 -3.03 -5.57
C THR A 190 -28.70 -2.76 -4.90
N THR A 191 -29.78 -3.33 -5.45
CA THR A 191 -31.13 -3.13 -4.92
C THR A 191 -31.27 -3.64 -3.48
N LYS A 192 -30.73 -4.83 -3.17
CA LYS A 192 -30.80 -5.40 -1.81
C LYS A 192 -29.99 -4.58 -0.82
N ILE A 193 -28.83 -4.08 -1.24
CA ILE A 193 -27.97 -3.24 -0.42
C ILE A 193 -28.67 -1.91 -0.13
N VAL A 194 -29.17 -1.21 -1.15
CA VAL A 194 -29.84 0.09 -0.96
C VAL A 194 -31.15 -0.04 -0.18
N ASN A 195 -31.93 -1.11 -0.38
CA ASN A 195 -33.07 -1.42 0.48
C ASN A 195 -32.63 -1.58 1.94
N SER A 196 -31.55 -2.33 2.20
CA SER A 196 -31.01 -2.45 3.56
C SER A 196 -30.54 -1.12 4.16
N LEU A 197 -30.03 -0.18 3.35
CA LEU A 197 -29.66 1.14 3.84
C LEU A 197 -30.90 1.92 4.29
N GLU A 198 -31.94 1.92 3.45
CA GLU A 198 -33.22 2.57 3.70
C GLU A 198 -33.98 1.97 4.89
N ASP A 199 -34.18 0.64 4.89
CA ASP A 199 -34.90 -0.10 5.94
C ASP A 199 -34.25 0.08 7.33
N ARG A 200 -32.92 0.24 7.36
CA ARG A 200 -32.15 0.42 8.60
C ARG A 200 -31.90 1.89 8.92
N GLY A 201 -32.35 2.84 8.10
CA GLY A 201 -32.10 4.27 8.29
C GLY A 201 -30.62 4.66 8.26
N ILE A 202 -29.79 3.91 7.53
CA ILE A 202 -28.35 4.21 7.37
C ILE A 202 -28.21 5.37 6.38
N ASN A 203 -27.64 6.48 6.84
CA ASN A 203 -27.44 7.68 6.02
C ASN A 203 -25.97 7.98 5.68
N GLN A 204 -25.03 7.20 6.21
CA GLN A 204 -23.64 7.20 5.77
C GLN A 204 -23.12 5.78 5.59
N VAL A 205 -22.42 5.52 4.49
CA VAL A 205 -21.80 4.21 4.23
C VAL A 205 -20.36 4.35 3.76
N TYR A 206 -19.47 3.67 4.48
CA TYR A 206 -18.02 3.64 4.26
C TYR A 206 -17.65 2.26 3.71
N ILE A 207 -17.23 2.22 2.44
CA ILE A 207 -17.01 0.98 1.70
C ILE A 207 -15.52 0.79 1.42
N ILE A 208 -14.90 -0.14 2.14
CA ILE A 208 -13.46 -0.42 2.06
C ILE A 208 -13.22 -1.65 1.17
N GLY A 209 -12.52 -1.49 0.05
CA GLY A 209 -12.24 -2.62 -0.84
C GLY A 209 -11.53 -2.24 -2.14
N GLY A 210 -11.19 -3.26 -2.93
CA GLY A 210 -10.48 -3.09 -4.22
C GLY A 210 -11.41 -2.68 -5.36
N ASP A 211 -10.93 -2.78 -6.61
CA ASP A 211 -11.65 -2.33 -7.82
C ASP A 211 -13.11 -2.80 -7.89
N GLY A 212 -13.38 -4.11 -7.80
CA GLY A 212 -14.75 -4.63 -7.84
C GLY A 212 -15.64 -4.12 -6.70
N THR A 213 -15.06 -3.77 -5.55
CA THR A 213 -15.78 -3.11 -4.47
C THR A 213 -16.06 -1.65 -4.81
N GLN A 214 -15.11 -0.91 -5.38
CA GLN A 214 -15.35 0.48 -5.78
C GLN A 214 -16.38 0.59 -6.90
N ARG A 215 -16.41 -0.36 -7.85
CA ARG A 215 -17.52 -0.48 -8.83
C ARG A 215 -18.87 -0.66 -8.15
N GLY A 216 -18.93 -1.48 -7.11
CA GLY A 216 -20.12 -1.67 -6.29
C GLY A 216 -20.51 -0.40 -5.51
N ALA A 217 -19.54 0.32 -4.95
CA ALA A 217 -19.77 1.60 -4.27
C ALA A 217 -20.38 2.62 -5.22
N LEU A 218 -19.89 2.69 -6.45
CA LEU A 218 -20.47 3.56 -7.48
C LEU A 218 -21.91 3.17 -7.84
N ALA A 219 -22.18 1.88 -8.00
CA ALA A 219 -23.53 1.40 -8.28
C ALA A 219 -24.51 1.74 -7.14
N ILE A 220 -24.08 1.59 -5.88
CA ILE A 220 -24.86 2.00 -4.69
C ILE A 220 -25.11 3.50 -4.71
N HIS A 221 -24.08 4.31 -4.97
CA HIS A 221 -24.22 5.76 -5.05
C HIS A 221 -25.22 6.20 -6.14
N LYS A 222 -25.11 5.64 -7.36
CA LYS A 222 -26.04 5.93 -8.46
C LYS A 222 -27.48 5.57 -8.12
N GLU A 223 -27.70 4.44 -7.45
CA GLU A 223 -29.03 4.01 -7.03
C GLU A 223 -29.60 4.89 -5.89
N VAL A 224 -28.75 5.32 -4.95
CA VAL A 224 -29.11 6.30 -3.91
C VAL A 224 -29.57 7.62 -4.52
N VAL A 225 -28.82 8.15 -5.50
CA VAL A 225 -29.18 9.38 -6.22
C VAL A 225 -30.48 9.19 -6.99
N ARG A 226 -30.63 8.06 -7.71
CA ARG A 226 -31.85 7.74 -8.48
C ARG A 226 -33.10 7.71 -7.60
N ARG A 227 -32.98 7.27 -6.36
CA ARG A 227 -34.08 7.23 -5.38
C ARG A 227 -34.24 8.53 -4.58
N GLY A 228 -33.33 9.50 -4.72
CA GLY A 228 -33.38 10.76 -3.97
C GLY A 228 -33.11 10.59 -2.46
N LEU A 229 -32.37 9.55 -2.05
CA LEU A 229 -32.15 9.26 -0.63
C LEU A 229 -31.11 10.21 -0.02
N LYS A 230 -31.31 10.62 1.25
CA LYS A 230 -30.30 11.33 2.07
C LYS A 230 -29.26 10.33 2.61
N VAL A 231 -28.54 9.67 1.70
CA VAL A 231 -27.49 8.69 2.02
C VAL A 231 -26.18 9.11 1.36
N ALA A 232 -25.12 9.22 2.13
CA ALA A 232 -23.80 9.58 1.64
C ALA A 232 -22.90 8.32 1.58
N VAL A 233 -22.34 8.06 0.40
CA VAL A 233 -21.44 6.94 0.07
C VAL A 233 -20.01 7.44 -0.08
N ALA A 234 -19.07 6.84 0.66
CA ALA A 234 -17.63 7.00 0.47
C ALA A 234 -16.95 5.65 0.22
N GLY A 235 -16.11 5.59 -0.81
CA GLY A 235 -15.23 4.47 -1.10
C GLY A 235 -13.83 4.66 -0.51
N ILE A 236 -13.26 3.65 0.13
CA ILE A 236 -11.85 3.67 0.58
C ILE A 236 -11.11 2.58 -0.20
N PRO A 237 -10.17 2.95 -1.07
CA PRO A 237 -9.67 2.04 -2.09
C PRO A 237 -8.55 1.18 -1.51
N LYS A 238 -8.73 -0.14 -1.55
CA LYS A 238 -7.86 -1.13 -0.90
C LYS A 238 -7.21 -2.04 -1.93
N THR A 239 -5.92 -1.84 -2.15
CA THR A 239 -5.05 -2.71 -2.93
C THR A 239 -3.66 -2.72 -2.30
N ILE A 240 -3.00 -3.87 -2.24
CA ILE A 240 -1.58 -3.92 -1.88
C ILE A 240 -0.69 -3.73 -3.11
N ASP A 241 -1.24 -3.87 -4.32
CA ASP A 241 -0.44 -3.90 -5.55
C ASP A 241 -0.04 -2.48 -6.02
N ASN A 242 -0.49 -1.44 -5.30
CA ASN A 242 -0.26 -0.04 -5.60
C ASN A 242 -0.62 0.38 -7.04
N ASP A 243 -1.73 -0.17 -7.54
CA ASP A 243 -2.14 -0.10 -8.94
C ASP A 243 -3.28 0.90 -9.20
N ILE A 244 -3.56 1.82 -8.28
CA ILE A 244 -4.60 2.84 -8.47
C ILE A 244 -4.01 4.04 -9.21
N ALA A 245 -4.57 4.37 -10.38
CA ALA A 245 -3.99 5.35 -11.30
C ALA A 245 -3.83 6.78 -10.74
N VAL A 246 -4.77 7.19 -9.88
CA VAL A 246 -4.92 8.59 -9.49
C VAL A 246 -4.15 8.94 -8.22
N ILE A 247 -3.83 7.94 -7.38
CA ILE A 247 -3.23 8.17 -6.05
C ILE A 247 -1.75 7.82 -6.05
N ASP A 248 -0.98 8.51 -5.24
CA ASP A 248 0.47 8.31 -5.12
C ASP A 248 0.81 6.92 -4.56
N LYS A 249 -0.01 6.45 -3.61
CA LYS A 249 0.19 5.19 -2.91
C LYS A 249 -1.10 4.61 -2.33
N SER A 250 -1.29 3.30 -2.36
CA SER A 250 -2.36 2.58 -1.65
C SER A 250 -1.91 2.07 -0.28
N PHE A 251 -2.84 2.02 0.69
CA PHE A 251 -2.47 1.60 2.05
C PHE A 251 -2.18 0.10 2.08
N GLY A 252 -1.20 -0.28 2.91
CA GLY A 252 -0.71 -1.65 3.03
C GLY A 252 0.40 -1.99 2.04
N PHE A 253 0.71 -1.11 1.09
CA PHE A 253 1.80 -1.31 0.14
C PHE A 253 3.18 -1.31 0.81
N ASP A 254 3.47 -0.33 1.67
CA ASP A 254 4.77 -0.26 2.36
C ASP A 254 4.98 -1.49 3.24
N THR A 255 3.93 -1.89 3.98
CA THR A 255 3.95 -3.10 4.80
C THR A 255 4.17 -4.35 3.93
N ALA A 256 3.54 -4.42 2.76
CA ALA A 256 3.71 -5.55 1.85
C ALA A 256 5.14 -5.64 1.30
N VAL A 257 5.75 -4.51 0.96
CA VAL A 257 7.15 -4.42 0.53
C VAL A 257 8.10 -4.87 1.64
N GLU A 258 7.85 -4.45 2.89
CA GLU A 258 8.68 -4.83 4.04
C GLU A 258 8.64 -6.35 4.30
N GLU A 259 7.47 -6.98 4.27
CA GLU A 259 7.38 -8.44 4.43
C GLU A 259 7.90 -9.21 3.22
N ALA A 260 7.72 -8.69 2.00
CA ALA A 260 8.32 -9.26 0.80
C ALA A 260 9.85 -9.26 0.92
N GLN A 261 10.44 -8.18 1.41
CA GLN A 261 11.88 -8.09 1.67
C GLN A 261 12.34 -9.15 2.68
N ARG A 262 11.58 -9.39 3.76
CA ARG A 262 11.93 -10.46 4.73
C ARG A 262 11.96 -11.85 4.08
N ALA A 263 11.03 -12.13 3.18
CA ALA A 263 11.02 -13.38 2.42
C ALA A 263 12.21 -13.49 1.44
N ILE A 264 12.57 -12.39 0.78
CA ILE A 264 13.77 -12.31 -0.08
C ILE A 264 15.04 -12.56 0.73
N ASN A 265 15.18 -11.92 1.90
CA ASN A 265 16.36 -12.11 2.75
C ASN A 265 16.50 -13.57 3.21
N ALA A 266 15.39 -14.23 3.55
CA ALA A 266 15.40 -15.65 3.89
C ALA A 266 15.82 -16.52 2.69
N ALA A 267 15.32 -16.23 1.49
CA ALA A 267 15.73 -16.93 0.27
C ALA A 267 17.21 -16.72 -0.06
N HIS A 268 17.73 -15.51 0.17
CA HIS A 268 19.14 -15.19 -0.03
C HIS A 268 20.05 -15.98 0.90
N VAL A 269 19.75 -15.99 2.22
CA VAL A 269 20.50 -16.78 3.20
C VAL A 269 20.50 -18.27 2.86
N GLU A 270 19.35 -18.81 2.47
CA GLU A 270 19.24 -20.22 2.03
C GLU A 270 20.06 -20.50 0.76
N ALA A 271 20.06 -19.59 -0.21
CA ALA A 271 20.82 -19.73 -1.45
C ALA A 271 22.33 -19.65 -1.21
N GLU A 272 22.80 -18.71 -0.39
CA GLU A 272 24.23 -18.53 -0.08
C GLU A 272 24.80 -19.71 0.73
N SER A 273 23.96 -20.38 1.52
CA SER A 273 24.39 -21.45 2.43
C SER A 273 24.73 -22.78 1.73
N VAL A 274 24.57 -22.89 0.41
CA VAL A 274 24.78 -24.14 -0.34
C VAL A 274 25.30 -23.88 -1.75
N GLU A 275 26.16 -24.76 -2.26
CA GLU A 275 26.64 -24.70 -3.64
C GLU A 275 25.50 -24.86 -4.65
N ASN A 276 25.52 -24.08 -5.72
CA ASN A 276 24.44 -23.98 -6.71
C ASN A 276 23.08 -23.71 -6.04
N GLY A 277 23.09 -22.85 -5.02
CA GLY A 277 21.91 -22.46 -4.27
C GLY A 277 21.06 -21.46 -5.04
N LEU A 278 19.76 -21.74 -5.14
CA LEU A 278 18.81 -20.87 -5.83
C LEU A 278 17.60 -20.58 -4.96
N GLY A 279 17.43 -19.31 -4.57
CA GLY A 279 16.24 -18.83 -3.90
C GLY A 279 15.22 -18.31 -4.91
N VAL A 280 14.01 -18.89 -4.95
CA VAL A 280 12.89 -18.38 -5.77
C VAL A 280 11.81 -17.85 -4.84
N VAL A 281 11.45 -16.57 -4.97
CA VAL A 281 10.42 -15.92 -4.16
C VAL A 281 9.28 -15.46 -5.06
N LYS A 282 8.09 -16.03 -4.86
CA LYS A 282 6.88 -15.55 -5.53
C LYS A 282 6.26 -14.40 -4.74
N LEU A 283 6.00 -13.28 -5.37
CA LEU A 283 5.33 -12.13 -4.75
C LEU A 283 3.97 -11.84 -5.38
N MET A 284 3.16 -11.08 -4.65
CA MET A 284 1.90 -10.55 -5.18
C MET A 284 2.17 -9.53 -6.29
N GLY A 285 1.24 -9.42 -7.24
CA GLY A 285 1.42 -8.65 -8.47
C GLY A 285 0.71 -9.30 -9.64
N ARG A 286 -0.62 -9.29 -9.61
CA ARG A 286 -1.47 -9.96 -10.62
C ARG A 286 -1.36 -9.31 -12.00
N TYR A 287 -1.42 -7.98 -12.03
CA TYR A 287 -1.40 -7.19 -13.26
C TYR A 287 -0.25 -6.18 -13.28
N SER A 288 0.34 -5.91 -12.12
CA SER A 288 1.45 -4.97 -11.97
C SER A 288 2.55 -5.52 -11.06
N GLY A 289 3.79 -5.13 -11.35
CA GLY A 289 5.00 -5.61 -10.67
C GLY A 289 5.48 -4.76 -9.50
N TYR A 290 4.67 -3.83 -8.96
CA TYR A 290 5.16 -2.83 -8.01
C TYR A 290 5.78 -3.41 -6.74
N ILE A 291 5.14 -4.40 -6.11
CA ILE A 291 5.69 -5.05 -4.90
C ILE A 291 7.03 -5.72 -5.24
N ALA A 292 7.09 -6.47 -6.34
CA ALA A 292 8.31 -7.14 -6.77
C ALA A 292 9.45 -6.16 -7.07
N MET A 293 9.15 -5.06 -7.78
CA MET A 293 10.12 -4.02 -8.08
C MET A 293 10.65 -3.32 -6.81
N TYR A 294 9.75 -2.89 -5.93
CA TYR A 294 10.13 -2.18 -4.70
C TYR A 294 10.85 -3.10 -3.71
N ALA A 295 10.40 -4.34 -3.53
CA ALA A 295 11.05 -5.30 -2.64
C ALA A 295 12.45 -5.67 -3.13
N THR A 296 12.62 -5.82 -4.45
CA THR A 296 13.93 -6.04 -5.07
C THR A 296 14.88 -4.87 -4.81
N LEU A 297 14.44 -3.64 -5.08
CA LEU A 297 15.22 -2.43 -4.82
C LEU A 297 15.57 -2.24 -3.33
N ALA A 298 14.66 -2.65 -2.44
CA ALA A 298 14.86 -2.55 -1.00
C ALA A 298 15.84 -3.61 -0.46
N SER A 299 15.78 -4.85 -0.96
CA SER A 299 16.70 -5.93 -0.55
C SER A 299 18.11 -5.74 -1.11
N ARG A 300 18.23 -5.47 -2.41
CA ARG A 300 19.50 -5.47 -3.18
C ARG A 300 20.20 -6.82 -3.33
N ASP A 301 19.60 -7.91 -2.84
CA ASP A 301 20.16 -9.27 -2.94
C ASP A 301 19.56 -10.10 -4.08
N VAL A 302 18.71 -9.48 -4.91
CA VAL A 302 17.98 -10.13 -6.00
C VAL A 302 18.78 -10.00 -7.30
N ASP A 303 19.03 -11.13 -7.96
CA ASP A 303 19.67 -11.16 -9.28
C ASP A 303 18.68 -11.02 -10.44
N ILE A 304 17.44 -11.48 -10.25
CA ILE A 304 16.40 -11.45 -11.29
C ILE A 304 15.06 -11.05 -10.68
N CYS A 305 14.43 -10.02 -11.24
CA CYS A 305 13.07 -9.61 -10.96
C CYS A 305 12.20 -9.77 -12.21
N LEU A 306 11.22 -10.68 -12.14
CA LEU A 306 10.26 -10.96 -13.22
C LEU A 306 8.89 -10.37 -12.85
N ILE A 307 8.37 -9.49 -13.70
CA ILE A 307 7.11 -8.75 -13.49
C ILE A 307 6.15 -8.94 -14.67
N PRO A 308 4.82 -8.75 -14.49
CA PRO A 308 3.84 -8.94 -15.56
C PRO A 308 4.03 -8.00 -16.76
N GLU A 309 4.71 -6.88 -16.58
CA GLU A 309 4.98 -5.88 -17.61
C GLU A 309 6.12 -6.25 -18.56
N VAL A 310 6.99 -7.18 -18.18
CA VAL A 310 8.20 -7.54 -18.95
C VAL A 310 8.12 -9.02 -19.36
N PRO A 311 7.89 -9.31 -20.65
CA PRO A 311 7.88 -10.70 -21.13
C PRO A 311 9.27 -11.31 -21.07
N PHE A 312 9.34 -12.63 -20.93
CA PHE A 312 10.60 -13.36 -20.93
C PHE A 312 10.47 -14.73 -21.61
N THR A 313 11.60 -15.34 -21.96
CA THR A 313 11.71 -16.68 -22.52
C THR A 313 12.60 -17.54 -21.63
N LEU A 314 12.24 -18.82 -21.50
CA LEU A 314 13.05 -19.77 -20.74
C LEU A 314 14.30 -20.19 -21.50
N GLU A 315 14.11 -20.55 -22.78
CA GLU A 315 15.13 -21.14 -23.64
C GLU A 315 15.80 -20.12 -24.58
N GLY A 316 16.88 -20.56 -25.22
CA GLY A 316 17.61 -19.82 -26.26
C GLY A 316 18.83 -19.06 -25.74
N PRO A 317 19.63 -18.45 -26.64
CA PRO A 317 20.88 -17.77 -26.27
C PRO A 317 20.72 -16.61 -25.28
N GLY A 318 19.56 -15.93 -25.29
CA GLY A 318 19.17 -14.89 -24.34
C GLY A 318 18.14 -15.34 -23.30
N GLY A 319 17.86 -16.64 -23.22
CA GLY A 319 16.85 -17.19 -22.32
C GLY A 319 17.28 -17.20 -20.86
N LEU A 320 16.27 -17.25 -19.98
CA LEU A 320 16.43 -17.29 -18.54
C LEU A 320 17.31 -18.46 -18.07
N HIS A 321 17.14 -19.66 -18.63
CA HIS A 321 17.88 -20.86 -18.23
C HIS A 321 19.41 -20.67 -18.35
N ARG A 322 19.86 -20.17 -19.51
CA ARG A 322 21.30 -19.93 -19.77
C ARG A 322 21.88 -18.88 -18.83
N TYR A 323 21.11 -17.83 -18.53
CA TYR A 323 21.54 -16.80 -17.60
C TYR A 323 21.72 -17.34 -16.18
N VAL A 324 20.76 -18.13 -15.70
CA VAL A 324 20.82 -18.78 -14.38
C VAL A 324 22.04 -19.70 -14.28
N GLU A 325 22.31 -20.53 -15.29
CA GLU A 325 23.53 -21.36 -15.32
C GLU A 325 24.82 -20.54 -15.18
N ARG A 326 24.93 -19.46 -15.95
CA ARG A 326 26.12 -18.61 -15.94
C ARG A 326 26.31 -17.99 -14.56
N ARG A 327 25.26 -17.42 -13.98
CA ARG A 327 25.33 -16.74 -12.69
C ARG A 327 25.64 -17.69 -11.54
N LEU A 328 25.05 -18.88 -11.52
CA LEU A 328 25.39 -19.89 -10.52
C LEU A 328 26.84 -20.35 -10.64
N ARG A 329 27.40 -20.46 -11.86
CA ARG A 329 28.82 -20.77 -12.06
C ARG A 329 29.75 -19.65 -11.57
N GLU A 330 29.35 -18.40 -11.76
CA GLU A 330 30.15 -17.22 -11.38
C GLU A 330 30.10 -16.94 -9.87
N ASN A 331 28.92 -17.07 -9.25
CA ASN A 331 28.67 -16.60 -7.87
C ASN A 331 28.38 -17.73 -6.87
N GLY A 332 28.13 -18.95 -7.33
CA GLY A 332 27.74 -20.10 -6.50
C GLY A 332 26.28 -20.08 -6.01
N HIS A 333 25.62 -18.93 -6.01
CA HIS A 333 24.23 -18.75 -5.57
C HIS A 333 23.51 -17.66 -6.36
N MET A 334 22.17 -17.65 -6.28
CA MET A 334 21.31 -16.66 -6.95
C MET A 334 19.95 -16.52 -6.25
N VAL A 335 19.34 -15.33 -6.36
CA VAL A 335 17.95 -15.08 -5.96
C VAL A 335 17.10 -14.56 -7.12
N ILE A 336 15.94 -15.18 -7.32
CA ILE A 336 14.92 -14.79 -8.30
C ILE A 336 13.64 -14.38 -7.57
N VAL A 337 13.16 -13.17 -7.85
CA VAL A 337 11.85 -12.68 -7.47
C VAL A 337 10.92 -12.73 -8.68
N ILE A 338 9.74 -13.32 -8.51
CA ILE A 338 8.72 -13.40 -9.56
C ILE A 338 7.36 -12.97 -9.05
N ALA A 339 6.75 -11.98 -9.71
CA ALA A 339 5.37 -11.60 -9.44
C ALA A 339 4.40 -12.67 -9.97
N GLU A 340 3.30 -12.94 -9.25
CA GLU A 340 2.34 -14.00 -9.62
C GLU A 340 1.77 -13.87 -11.04
N GLY A 341 1.67 -12.65 -11.58
CA GLY A 341 1.17 -12.40 -12.94
C GLY A 341 2.21 -12.52 -14.06
N ALA A 342 3.50 -12.66 -13.74
CA ALA A 342 4.55 -12.79 -14.76
C ALA A 342 4.50 -14.16 -15.44
N GLY A 343 4.81 -14.23 -16.75
CA GLY A 343 5.00 -15.50 -17.47
C GLY A 343 3.77 -16.40 -17.59
N GLN A 344 2.56 -15.90 -17.30
CA GLN A 344 1.33 -16.69 -17.35
C GLN A 344 1.04 -17.22 -18.77
N GLU A 345 1.49 -16.51 -19.80
CA GLU A 345 1.43 -16.90 -21.21
C GLU A 345 2.33 -18.08 -21.57
N LEU A 346 3.39 -18.32 -20.80
CA LEU A 346 4.31 -19.45 -20.99
C LEU A 346 3.75 -20.76 -20.41
N MET A 347 2.76 -20.65 -19.52
CA MET A 347 2.12 -21.77 -18.86
C MET A 347 0.90 -22.21 -19.67
N ALA A 348 1.02 -23.27 -20.47
CA ALA A 348 0.01 -23.84 -21.40
C ALA A 348 -1.45 -23.39 -21.21
N ALA A 349 -2.12 -22.96 -22.29
CA ALA A 349 -3.34 -22.14 -22.32
C ALA A 349 -4.63 -22.67 -21.62
N ASP A 350 -4.63 -23.84 -20.98
CA ASP A 350 -5.84 -24.49 -20.44
C ASP A 350 -6.26 -23.97 -19.04
N THR A 351 -6.43 -22.66 -18.87
CA THR A 351 -7.04 -22.10 -17.66
C THR A 351 -8.37 -21.43 -17.98
N THR A 352 -9.46 -22.18 -17.78
CA THR A 352 -10.85 -21.75 -18.06
C THR A 352 -11.63 -21.31 -16.81
N GLY A 353 -10.95 -21.10 -15.66
CA GLY A 353 -11.59 -20.75 -14.39
C GLY A 353 -11.54 -19.27 -14.03
N THR A 354 -12.63 -18.74 -13.51
CA THR A 354 -12.71 -17.42 -12.86
C THR A 354 -13.06 -17.54 -11.38
N ASP A 355 -12.60 -16.62 -10.54
CA ASP A 355 -13.06 -16.50 -9.16
C ASP A 355 -14.51 -15.96 -9.08
N MET A 356 -15.09 -15.96 -7.87
CA MET A 356 -16.46 -15.43 -7.63
C MET A 356 -16.61 -13.93 -7.92
N SER A 357 -15.51 -13.22 -8.19
CA SER A 357 -15.50 -11.81 -8.58
C SER A 357 -15.22 -11.62 -10.07
N GLY A 358 -15.20 -12.70 -10.86
CA GLY A 358 -15.01 -12.68 -12.31
C GLY A 358 -13.55 -12.59 -12.77
N ASN A 359 -12.57 -12.69 -11.86
CA ASN A 359 -11.17 -12.61 -12.25
C ASN A 359 -10.63 -13.98 -12.69
N LYS A 360 -9.80 -14.03 -13.74
CA LYS A 360 -9.10 -15.26 -14.15
C LYS A 360 -8.26 -15.83 -13.00
N LEU A 361 -8.29 -17.15 -12.85
CA LEU A 361 -7.41 -17.86 -11.94
C LEU A 361 -6.02 -17.97 -12.55
N LEU A 362 -5.01 -17.47 -11.82
CA LEU A 362 -3.61 -17.59 -12.22
C LEU A 362 -3.07 -18.96 -11.80
N LYS A 363 -2.12 -19.48 -12.57
CA LYS A 363 -1.35 -20.66 -12.17
C LYS A 363 -0.20 -20.23 -11.27
N ASP A 364 0.30 -21.15 -10.45
CA ASP A 364 1.47 -20.89 -9.60
C ASP A 364 2.74 -20.84 -10.44
N VAL A 365 3.10 -19.63 -10.88
CA VAL A 365 4.31 -19.38 -11.67
C VAL A 365 5.59 -19.66 -10.90
N GLY A 366 5.59 -19.48 -9.56
CA GLY A 366 6.76 -19.72 -8.74
C GLY A 366 7.11 -21.21 -8.71
N LEU A 367 6.10 -22.06 -8.50
CA LEU A 367 6.28 -23.51 -8.56
C LEU A 367 6.64 -23.98 -9.98
N TRP A 368 5.97 -23.44 -11.00
CA TRP A 368 6.26 -23.77 -12.40
C TRP A 368 7.69 -23.42 -12.80
N LEU A 369 8.15 -22.20 -12.51
CA LEU A 369 9.52 -21.79 -12.82
C LEU A 369 10.53 -22.65 -12.09
N SER A 370 10.26 -22.96 -10.81
CA SER A 370 11.10 -23.85 -10.00
C SER A 370 11.24 -25.24 -10.63
N GLN A 371 10.15 -25.80 -11.18
CA GLN A 371 10.18 -27.10 -11.84
C GLN A 371 10.95 -27.04 -13.16
N ASN A 372 10.71 -26.03 -14.00
CA ASN A 372 11.43 -25.86 -15.27
C ASN A 372 12.95 -25.75 -15.05
N LEU A 373 13.39 -24.98 -14.06
CA LEU A 373 14.81 -24.84 -13.75
C LEU A 373 15.43 -26.16 -13.24
N LYS A 374 14.73 -26.91 -12.40
CA LYS A 374 15.20 -28.24 -11.95
C LYS A 374 15.33 -29.23 -13.11
N ASP A 375 14.33 -29.27 -13.98
CA ASP A 375 14.32 -30.16 -15.14
C ASP A 375 15.45 -29.79 -16.11
N HIS A 376 15.63 -28.49 -16.36
CA HIS A 376 16.71 -27.97 -17.19
C HIS A 376 18.10 -28.39 -16.69
N PHE A 377 18.39 -28.18 -15.40
CA PHE A 377 19.68 -28.57 -14.80
C PHE A 377 19.89 -30.08 -14.82
N THR A 378 18.84 -30.86 -14.58
CA THR A 378 18.93 -32.33 -14.62
C THR A 378 19.24 -32.84 -16.03
N GLN A 379 18.61 -32.26 -17.06
CA GLN A 379 18.70 -32.73 -18.44
C GLN A 379 19.95 -32.20 -19.17
N HIS A 380 20.31 -30.94 -18.97
CA HIS A 380 21.31 -30.26 -19.80
C HIS A 380 22.67 -30.08 -19.11
N THR A 381 22.69 -29.72 -17.82
CA THR A 381 23.95 -29.46 -17.10
C THR A 381 24.47 -30.67 -16.33
N LYS A 382 23.56 -31.60 -15.95
CA LYS A 382 23.83 -32.74 -15.05
C LYS A 382 24.39 -32.30 -13.69
N GLN A 383 24.10 -31.06 -13.29
CA GLN A 383 24.46 -30.50 -11.99
C GLN A 383 23.25 -30.54 -11.05
N VAL A 384 23.53 -30.67 -9.75
CA VAL A 384 22.48 -30.57 -8.73
C VAL A 384 22.17 -29.10 -8.47
N LEU A 385 20.90 -28.72 -8.64
CA LEU A 385 20.39 -27.39 -8.33
C LEU A 385 19.72 -27.40 -6.95
N ASN A 386 20.30 -26.69 -5.97
CA ASN A 386 19.77 -26.59 -4.63
C ASN A 386 18.74 -25.46 -4.54
N LEU A 387 17.52 -25.72 -5.03
CA LEU A 387 16.45 -24.73 -5.14
C LEU A 387 15.56 -24.70 -3.90
N LYS A 388 15.37 -23.51 -3.32
CA LYS A 388 14.35 -23.20 -2.30
C LYS A 388 13.29 -22.26 -2.87
N TYR A 389 12.03 -22.69 -2.78
CA TYR A 389 10.90 -21.88 -3.21
C TYR A 389 10.15 -21.32 -1.99
N ILE A 390 9.92 -20.01 -1.97
CA ILE A 390 9.20 -19.31 -0.90
C ILE A 390 7.98 -18.60 -1.50
N ASP A 391 6.80 -18.93 -0.96
CA ASP A 391 5.54 -18.21 -1.20
C ASP A 391 5.04 -17.52 0.09
N PRO A 392 5.42 -16.25 0.32
CA PRO A 392 4.99 -15.49 1.49
C PRO A 392 3.61 -14.82 1.30
N THR A 393 2.84 -15.13 0.25
CA THR A 393 1.60 -14.40 -0.12
C THR A 393 0.66 -14.13 1.05
N TYR A 394 0.44 -15.11 1.92
CA TYR A 394 -0.46 -14.95 3.07
C TYR A 394 0.21 -14.25 4.25
N MET A 395 1.52 -14.41 4.43
CA MET A 395 2.30 -13.69 5.43
C MET A 395 2.34 -12.19 5.12
N ILE A 396 2.42 -11.81 3.84
CA ILE A 396 2.42 -10.42 3.39
C ILE A 396 1.08 -9.72 3.73
N ARG A 397 -0.06 -10.35 3.40
CA ARG A 397 -1.35 -9.65 3.45
C ARG A 397 -2.12 -9.77 4.76
N ALA A 398 -1.74 -10.71 5.63
CA ALA A 398 -2.50 -11.06 6.83
C ALA A 398 -1.92 -10.47 8.12
N ILE A 399 -0.85 -9.69 8.05
CA ILE A 399 -0.19 -9.07 9.20
C ILE A 399 -0.75 -7.67 9.51
N PRO A 400 -0.51 -7.13 10.73
CA PRO A 400 -0.77 -5.73 11.03
C PRO A 400 0.06 -4.80 10.13
N SER A 401 -0.44 -3.59 9.86
CA SER A 401 0.30 -2.56 9.13
C SER A 401 1.45 -1.97 9.95
N ASN A 402 2.53 -1.61 9.26
CA ASN A 402 3.64 -0.87 9.85
C ASN A 402 3.26 0.58 10.20
N ALA A 403 4.21 1.32 10.78
CA ALA A 403 3.96 2.68 11.26
C ALA A 403 3.55 3.66 10.14
N SER A 404 4.20 3.57 8.97
CA SER A 404 3.89 4.41 7.79
C SER A 404 2.45 4.19 7.33
N ASP A 405 2.08 2.93 7.12
CA ASP A 405 0.72 2.57 6.71
C ASP A 405 -0.33 2.89 7.78
N ASN A 406 0.00 2.79 9.07
CA ASN A 406 -0.93 3.18 10.14
C ASN A 406 -1.27 4.68 10.10
N VAL A 407 -0.26 5.55 9.91
CA VAL A 407 -0.48 6.98 9.74
C VAL A 407 -1.31 7.23 8.49
N TYR A 408 -1.00 6.55 7.39
CA TYR A 408 -1.73 6.72 6.14
C TYR A 408 -3.21 6.29 6.27
N CYS A 409 -3.48 5.12 6.85
CA CYS A 409 -4.84 4.64 7.13
C CYS A 409 -5.65 5.64 7.98
N THR A 410 -5.00 6.32 8.93
CA THR A 410 -5.62 7.36 9.75
C THR A 410 -6.05 8.56 8.91
N LEU A 411 -5.16 9.07 8.07
CA LEU A 411 -5.46 10.20 7.19
C LEU A 411 -6.56 9.87 6.18
N LEU A 412 -6.56 8.65 5.63
CA LEU A 412 -7.63 8.16 4.75
C LEU A 412 -8.98 8.13 5.47
N ALA A 413 -9.05 7.47 6.62
CA ALA A 413 -10.29 7.32 7.37
C ALA A 413 -10.86 8.68 7.78
N HIS A 414 -10.04 9.56 8.34
CA HIS A 414 -10.47 10.90 8.74
C HIS A 414 -10.94 11.73 7.53
N SER A 415 -10.19 11.69 6.42
CA SER A 415 -10.59 12.38 5.18
C SER A 415 -11.94 11.90 4.66
N ALA A 416 -12.20 10.59 4.71
CA ALA A 416 -13.48 10.01 4.32
C ALA A 416 -14.62 10.49 5.22
N VAL A 417 -14.44 10.51 6.54
CA VAL A 417 -15.46 11.01 7.48
C VAL A 417 -15.73 12.50 7.27
N HIS A 418 -14.67 13.32 7.16
CA HIS A 418 -14.80 14.75 6.94
C HIS A 418 -15.63 15.10 5.71
N GLY A 419 -15.47 14.33 4.62
CA GLY A 419 -16.22 14.58 3.39
C GLY A 419 -17.70 14.20 3.51
N LEU A 420 -18.01 13.03 4.08
CA LEU A 420 -19.40 12.61 4.25
C LEU A 420 -20.15 13.53 5.21
N MET A 421 -19.53 13.92 6.33
CA MET A 421 -20.11 14.90 7.25
C MET A 421 -20.38 16.24 6.56
N ALA A 422 -19.51 16.67 5.66
CA ALA A 422 -19.70 17.89 4.87
C ALA A 422 -20.70 17.75 3.71
N GLY A 423 -21.25 16.56 3.46
CA GLY A 423 -22.27 16.32 2.44
C GLY A 423 -21.74 15.93 1.07
N TYR A 424 -20.42 15.82 0.94
CA TYR A 424 -19.80 15.22 -0.24
C TYR A 424 -20.10 13.73 -0.31
N THR A 425 -20.19 13.16 -1.51
CA THR A 425 -20.42 11.72 -1.71
C THR A 425 -20.01 11.26 -3.10
N GLY A 426 -20.07 9.95 -3.39
CA GLY A 426 -19.69 9.41 -4.70
C GLY A 426 -18.18 9.47 -4.96
N TYR A 427 -17.38 9.61 -3.90
CA TYR A 427 -15.94 9.80 -3.99
C TYR A 427 -15.16 8.70 -3.29
N THR A 428 -13.87 8.65 -3.62
CA THR A 428 -12.81 8.03 -2.84
C THR A 428 -11.85 9.07 -2.27
N VAL A 429 -10.99 8.61 -1.36
CA VAL A 429 -9.92 9.43 -0.77
C VAL A 429 -8.57 8.81 -1.03
N GLY A 430 -7.58 9.65 -1.29
CA GLY A 430 -6.20 9.22 -1.43
C GLY A 430 -5.22 10.39 -1.58
N PRO A 431 -3.92 10.15 -1.42
CA PRO A 431 -2.87 11.13 -1.62
C PRO A 431 -2.68 11.36 -3.12
N VAL A 432 -2.66 12.62 -3.52
CA VAL A 432 -2.31 13.09 -4.87
C VAL A 432 -1.24 14.16 -4.68
N ASN A 433 -0.05 13.91 -5.18
CA ASN A 433 1.12 14.76 -5.00
C ASN A 433 1.35 15.18 -3.54
N GLY A 434 1.23 14.23 -2.62
CA GLY A 434 1.46 14.41 -1.18
C GLY A 434 0.32 15.10 -0.42
N ARG A 435 -0.82 15.39 -1.07
CA ARG A 435 -2.01 15.97 -0.42
C ARG A 435 -3.21 15.05 -0.58
N HIS A 436 -4.01 14.87 0.47
CA HIS A 436 -5.23 14.08 0.36
C HIS A 436 -6.29 14.85 -0.41
N ALA A 437 -6.95 14.16 -1.34
CA ALA A 437 -8.00 14.71 -2.19
C ALA A 437 -9.23 13.81 -2.23
N TYR A 438 -10.38 14.41 -2.54
CA TYR A 438 -11.57 13.68 -2.94
C TYR A 438 -11.51 13.42 -4.44
N ILE A 439 -11.61 12.16 -4.81
CA ILE A 439 -11.46 11.69 -6.19
C ILE A 439 -12.76 10.97 -6.58
N PRO A 440 -13.40 11.28 -7.72
CA PRO A 440 -14.58 10.56 -8.16
C PRO A 440 -14.32 9.06 -8.28
N ILE A 441 -15.26 8.22 -7.82
CA ILE A 441 -15.07 6.76 -7.85
C ILE A 441 -14.82 6.26 -9.27
N GLU A 442 -15.47 6.89 -10.27
CA GLU A 442 -15.25 6.65 -11.70
C GLU A 442 -13.78 6.69 -12.10
N ARG A 443 -13.00 7.65 -11.57
CA ARG A 443 -11.59 7.82 -11.94
C ARG A 443 -10.72 6.70 -11.40
N VAL A 444 -11.07 6.16 -10.23
CA VAL A 444 -10.36 5.04 -9.59
C VAL A 444 -10.56 3.74 -10.36
N ILE A 445 -11.78 3.50 -10.86
CA ILE A 445 -12.14 2.25 -11.54
C ILE A 445 -11.90 2.30 -13.06
N ALA A 446 -11.52 3.46 -13.59
CA ALA A 446 -11.32 3.67 -15.02
C ALA A 446 -10.07 2.97 -15.56
N SER A 447 -8.99 2.95 -14.78
CA SER A 447 -7.71 2.39 -15.20
C SER A 447 -6.87 1.94 -14.00
N GLN A 448 -5.97 1.00 -14.26
CA GLN A 448 -4.99 0.51 -13.29
C GLN A 448 -3.58 0.95 -13.72
N ASN A 449 -2.76 1.35 -12.76
CA ASN A 449 -1.35 1.62 -12.99
C ASN A 449 -0.58 0.32 -13.14
N ARG A 450 0.37 0.34 -14.08
CA ARG A 450 1.40 -0.68 -14.28
C ARG A 450 2.77 -0.03 -14.10
N VAL A 451 3.77 -0.83 -13.77
CA VAL A 451 5.16 -0.39 -13.72
C VAL A 451 5.53 0.18 -15.09
N ASN A 452 5.98 1.42 -15.13
CA ASN A 452 6.51 2.01 -16.34
C ASN A 452 7.96 1.56 -16.53
N VAL A 453 8.15 0.54 -17.37
CA VAL A 453 9.47 -0.05 -17.65
C VAL A 453 10.44 0.91 -18.34
N ASN A 454 9.97 2.08 -18.80
CA ASN A 454 10.81 3.12 -19.39
C ASN A 454 11.18 4.22 -18.39
N ASP A 455 10.75 4.12 -17.13
CA ASP A 455 11.01 5.13 -16.11
C ASP A 455 12.31 4.91 -15.33
N ARG A 456 12.65 5.90 -14.51
CA ARG A 456 13.87 5.87 -13.69
C ARG A 456 13.82 4.85 -12.57
N MET A 457 12.65 4.39 -12.14
CA MET A 457 12.51 3.39 -11.09
C MET A 457 12.86 2.01 -11.63
N TRP A 458 12.32 1.63 -12.78
CA TRP A 458 12.69 0.37 -13.43
C TRP A 458 14.17 0.37 -13.84
N ALA A 459 14.68 1.48 -14.39
CA ALA A 459 16.10 1.60 -14.74
C ALA A 459 17.04 1.41 -13.53
N ARG A 460 16.65 1.90 -12.34
CA ARG A 460 17.39 1.65 -11.09
C ARG A 460 17.37 0.19 -10.71
N LEU A 461 16.24 -0.50 -10.88
CA LEU A 461 16.15 -1.92 -10.61
C LEU A 461 17.10 -2.70 -11.51
N VAL A 462 17.02 -2.48 -12.82
CA VAL A 462 17.87 -3.19 -13.80
C VAL A 462 19.34 -2.87 -13.55
N SER A 463 19.69 -1.63 -13.20
CA SER A 463 21.06 -1.27 -12.81
C SER A 463 21.53 -1.94 -11.52
N SER A 464 20.61 -2.24 -10.60
CA SER A 464 20.94 -2.92 -9.33
C SER A 464 21.11 -4.42 -9.53
N THR A 465 20.23 -5.06 -10.30
CA THR A 465 20.27 -6.51 -10.53
C THR A 465 21.25 -6.91 -11.65
N GLN A 466 21.57 -5.98 -12.55
CA GLN A 466 22.31 -6.21 -13.79
C GLN A 466 21.67 -7.30 -14.68
N GLN A 467 20.37 -7.55 -14.51
CA GLN A 467 19.65 -8.54 -15.31
C GLN A 467 19.54 -8.06 -16.78
N PRO A 468 19.74 -8.94 -17.76
CA PRO A 468 19.47 -8.62 -19.15
C PRO A 468 17.96 -8.65 -19.43
N GLU A 469 17.58 -8.24 -20.64
CA GLU A 469 16.28 -8.63 -21.19
C GLU A 469 16.33 -10.11 -21.57
N PHE A 470 15.34 -10.87 -21.10
CA PHE A 470 15.25 -12.31 -21.34
C PHE A 470 14.39 -12.61 -22.58
N THR A 471 14.71 -11.98 -23.71
CA THR A 471 13.95 -12.13 -24.96
C THR A 471 14.77 -12.85 -26.02
N PHE A 472 14.10 -13.38 -27.04
CA PHE A 472 14.78 -13.89 -28.24
C PHE A 472 15.46 -12.73 -28.96
N SER A 473 16.78 -12.66 -28.85
CA SER A 473 17.60 -11.90 -29.80
C SER A 473 17.86 -12.78 -31.03
N GLU A 474 17.32 -12.41 -32.19
CA GLU A 474 17.84 -12.88 -33.49
C GLU A 474 19.21 -12.26 -33.82
N ALA A 475 19.68 -11.30 -33.03
CA ALA A 475 20.98 -10.68 -33.25
C ALA A 475 22.10 -11.60 -32.75
N GLY A 476 22.67 -12.33 -33.71
CA GLY A 476 24.10 -12.39 -33.97
C GLY A 476 24.97 -12.98 -32.87
N ASP A 477 25.52 -14.14 -33.15
CA ASP A 477 26.79 -14.63 -32.63
C ASP A 477 27.79 -13.47 -32.46
N ASP A 478 27.95 -12.95 -31.24
CA ASP A 478 29.04 -12.03 -30.92
C ASP A 478 30.31 -12.83 -30.68
N SER A 479 30.79 -13.45 -31.76
CA SER A 479 32.14 -13.98 -31.89
C SER A 479 33.19 -12.86 -32.06
N SER A 480 32.88 -11.61 -31.70
CA SER A 480 33.81 -10.48 -31.73
C SER A 480 34.39 -10.08 -30.36
N ALA A 481 33.98 -10.74 -29.27
CA ALA A 481 34.77 -10.74 -28.04
C ALA A 481 36.05 -11.55 -28.25
N LYS A 482 37.11 -10.87 -28.74
CA LYS A 482 38.48 -11.40 -28.71
C LYS A 482 38.76 -11.90 -27.29
N PRO A 483 39.33 -13.10 -27.11
CA PRO A 483 39.77 -13.54 -25.80
C PRO A 483 40.79 -12.52 -25.29
N THR A 484 40.53 -11.94 -24.13
CA THR A 484 41.54 -11.20 -23.37
C THR A 484 42.74 -12.14 -23.20
N PRO A 485 43.96 -11.77 -23.63
CA PRO A 485 45.10 -12.65 -23.43
C PRO A 485 45.31 -12.84 -21.92
N GLU A 486 45.54 -14.07 -21.50
CA GLU A 486 45.96 -14.39 -20.14
C GLU A 486 47.13 -13.47 -19.73
N PRO A 487 47.11 -12.91 -18.52
CA PRO A 487 48.26 -12.15 -18.03
C PRO A 487 49.46 -13.10 -17.97
N ALA A 488 50.55 -12.70 -18.63
CA ALA A 488 51.82 -13.43 -18.59
C ALA A 488 52.26 -13.61 -17.12
N PRO A 489 52.87 -14.75 -16.76
CA PRO A 489 53.35 -14.98 -15.41
C PRO A 489 54.40 -13.93 -15.06
N GLU A 490 54.19 -13.21 -13.95
CA GLU A 490 55.15 -12.23 -13.46
C GLU A 490 56.50 -12.90 -13.15
N PRO A 491 57.63 -12.24 -13.44
CA PRO A 491 58.95 -12.77 -13.09
C PRO A 491 59.12 -12.76 -11.56
N SER A 492 59.61 -13.88 -11.04
CA SER A 492 59.92 -14.08 -9.62
C SER A 492 60.82 -12.97 -9.05
N HIS A 493 60.26 -12.09 -8.23
CA HIS A 493 61.03 -11.16 -7.42
C HIS A 493 61.43 -11.83 -6.10
N GLU A 494 62.74 -12.00 -5.89
CA GLU A 494 63.34 -12.37 -4.60
C GLU A 494 62.91 -11.39 -3.49
N PRO A 495 62.69 -11.88 -2.25
CA PRO A 495 62.27 -11.02 -1.15
C PRO A 495 63.43 -10.13 -0.69
N ALA A 496 63.29 -8.82 -0.89
CA ALA A 496 64.16 -7.82 -0.29
C ALA A 496 64.04 -7.85 1.25
N ARG A 497 65.20 -7.95 1.92
CA ARG A 497 65.33 -8.02 3.39
C ARG A 497 64.75 -6.77 4.08
N ARG A 498 63.93 -6.98 5.10
CA ARG A 498 63.47 -5.92 6.01
C ARG A 498 64.64 -5.32 6.81
N PRO A 499 64.73 -3.99 6.96
CA PRO A 499 65.65 -3.39 7.93
C PRO A 499 65.11 -3.58 9.37
N PRO A 500 65.98 -3.63 10.39
CA PRO A 500 65.59 -3.96 11.75
C PRO A 500 64.91 -2.79 12.47
N VAL A 501 63.97 -3.13 13.36
CA VAL A 501 63.29 -2.21 14.29
C VAL A 501 64.25 -1.85 15.43
N PRO A 502 64.41 -0.57 15.81
CA PRO A 502 65.19 -0.21 16.98
C PRO A 502 64.36 -0.36 18.26
N VAL A 503 64.88 -1.17 19.18
CA VAL A 503 64.45 -1.28 20.59
C VAL A 503 65.04 -0.11 21.38
N GLY A 504 64.21 0.53 22.20
CA GLY A 504 64.48 1.82 22.82
C GLY A 504 65.57 1.87 23.90
N ARG A 505 65.91 3.11 24.27
CA ARG A 505 66.58 3.42 25.54
C ARG A 505 66.02 4.70 26.15
N THR A 506 65.79 4.58 27.44
CA THR A 506 65.27 5.53 28.43
C THR A 506 66.04 6.86 28.48
N THR A 507 65.31 7.96 28.71
CA THR A 507 65.80 9.07 29.53
C THR A 507 64.68 9.60 30.43
N ASN A 508 65.02 9.72 31.71
CA ASN A 508 64.28 10.40 32.77
C ASN A 508 64.59 11.92 32.75
N ASN A 509 63.76 12.66 33.48
CA ASN A 509 63.80 14.09 33.86
C ASN A 509 62.78 14.94 33.06
N GLY A 510 61.88 15.72 33.64
CA GLY A 510 61.61 16.06 35.03
C GLY A 510 60.79 17.36 35.07
N ALA A 511 59.67 17.32 35.81
CA ALA A 511 58.92 18.41 36.46
C ALA A 511 58.37 19.60 35.64
N ALA A 512 57.05 19.78 35.67
CA ALA A 512 56.39 20.95 36.29
C ALA A 512 54.87 20.73 36.43
N ASP A 513 54.35 21.13 37.59
CA ASP A 513 53.00 21.00 38.11
C ASP A 513 51.89 21.69 37.30
N THR A 514 50.65 21.16 37.38
CA THR A 514 49.49 21.87 37.98
C THR A 514 48.29 20.93 38.21
N ASN A 515 47.81 20.90 39.45
CA ASN A 515 46.41 20.87 39.96
C ASN A 515 45.27 20.77 38.92
N SER A 516 44.12 20.10 39.14
CA SER A 516 43.47 19.57 40.34
C SER A 516 42.23 18.79 39.87
N ALA A 517 42.00 17.62 40.44
CA ALA A 517 40.69 16.95 40.45
C ALA A 517 39.86 17.50 41.62
N LEU A 518 38.52 17.51 41.53
CA LEU A 518 37.69 16.99 42.61
C LEU A 518 36.21 16.81 42.23
N VAL A 519 35.75 15.64 42.65
CA VAL A 519 34.42 15.06 42.62
C VAL A 519 33.75 15.31 43.98
N ALA A 520 32.44 15.55 43.97
CA ALA A 520 31.42 15.32 45.02
C ALA A 520 31.57 15.91 46.45
N SER A 521 30.42 16.31 47.01
CA SER A 521 30.16 16.21 48.45
C SER A 521 28.76 15.66 48.72
N MET A 522 28.70 14.77 49.70
CA MET A 522 27.56 14.00 50.20
C MET A 522 26.67 14.75 51.19
N GLY A 523 25.50 14.16 51.45
CA GLY A 523 24.85 14.00 52.77
C GLY A 523 23.55 13.22 52.59
N GLY A 524 23.13 12.21 53.37
CA GLY A 524 23.64 11.50 54.53
C GLY A 524 22.49 10.67 55.13
N GLY A 525 22.78 9.51 55.73
CA GLY A 525 21.96 8.89 56.79
C GLY A 525 21.19 7.59 56.49
N GLY A 526 21.44 6.56 57.31
CA GLY A 526 20.42 5.57 57.73
C GLY A 526 20.65 4.12 57.30
N VAL A 527 21.05 3.27 58.25
CA VAL A 527 21.35 1.83 58.13
C VAL A 527 20.11 0.98 58.48
N GLY A 528 19.92 -0.15 57.76
CA GLY A 528 19.03 -1.25 58.14
C GLY A 528 19.40 -2.54 57.41
N ASP A 529 19.82 -3.56 58.17
CA ASP A 529 20.30 -4.89 57.75
C ASP A 529 19.26 -5.77 57.03
N VAL A 530 19.68 -6.51 55.99
CA VAL A 530 19.09 -7.81 55.55
C VAL A 530 20.19 -8.72 54.91
N PRO A 531 20.28 -10.02 55.26
CA PRO A 531 21.36 -10.96 54.85
C PRO A 531 21.17 -11.59 53.45
N PRO A 532 22.20 -12.31 52.91
CA PRO A 532 22.22 -12.77 51.51
C PRO A 532 21.41 -14.06 51.29
N ALA A 533 20.71 -14.13 50.15
CA ALA A 533 19.99 -15.33 49.72
C ALA A 533 20.95 -16.38 49.14
N THR A 534 20.89 -17.57 49.73
CA THR A 534 21.51 -18.82 49.33
C THR A 534 20.80 -19.46 48.14
N THR A 535 21.60 -20.20 47.37
CA THR A 535 21.23 -21.14 46.32
C THR A 535 20.21 -22.20 46.77
N GLY A 536 19.18 -22.42 45.95
CA GLY A 536 18.24 -23.54 46.09
C GLY A 536 17.66 -23.92 44.74
N THR A 537 18.12 -25.06 44.20
CA THR A 537 17.51 -25.81 43.10
C THR A 537 16.17 -26.40 43.55
N VAL A 538 15.08 -26.15 42.81
CA VAL A 538 13.86 -26.96 42.87
C VAL A 538 13.29 -27.13 41.46
N SER A 539 13.10 -28.40 41.12
CA SER A 539 12.42 -28.98 39.97
C SER A 539 10.96 -28.54 39.85
N PHE A 540 10.48 -28.33 38.62
CA PHE A 540 9.05 -28.34 38.33
C PHE A 540 8.73 -29.54 37.44
N ASP A 541 7.95 -30.44 38.04
CA ASP A 541 7.32 -31.58 37.40
C ASP A 541 6.25 -31.12 36.40
N ASN A 542 6.24 -31.82 35.26
CA ASN A 542 5.12 -31.92 34.34
C ASN A 542 4.00 -32.70 35.02
N ASP A 543 2.78 -32.16 35.03
CA ASP A 543 1.56 -32.91 34.70
C ASP A 543 0.32 -32.00 34.64
N TYR A 544 -0.67 -32.44 33.85
CA TYR A 544 -1.90 -31.79 33.37
C TYR A 544 -1.73 -31.00 32.05
N GLY A 545 -2.21 -31.45 30.89
CA GLY A 545 -3.08 -32.58 30.60
C GLY A 545 -3.49 -32.49 29.13
N ALA A 546 -3.05 -33.46 28.34
CA ALA A 546 -3.52 -33.72 26.99
C ALA A 546 -4.96 -34.25 27.05
N ALA A 547 -5.94 -33.36 26.89
CA ALA A 547 -7.36 -33.74 26.73
C ALA A 547 -8.18 -32.55 26.17
N ALA A 548 -7.88 -32.09 24.95
CA ALA A 548 -8.76 -31.14 24.25
C ALA A 548 -8.65 -31.13 22.71
N GLN A 549 -7.88 -32.04 22.10
CA GLN A 549 -7.65 -32.03 20.64
C GLN A 549 -8.25 -33.21 19.87
N GLU A 550 -8.99 -34.13 20.52
CA GLU A 550 -9.58 -35.29 19.83
C GLU A 550 -11.10 -35.21 19.59
N THR A 551 -11.80 -34.18 20.06
CA THR A 551 -13.28 -34.13 19.96
C THR A 551 -13.81 -33.29 18.79
N ALA A 552 -12.95 -32.62 18.00
CA ALA A 552 -13.38 -31.82 16.86
C ALA A 552 -13.32 -32.57 15.51
N ALA A 553 -12.53 -33.65 15.41
CA ALA A 553 -12.36 -34.42 14.18
C ALA A 553 -13.45 -35.50 13.96
N ALA A 554 -14.13 -35.95 15.03
CA ALA A 554 -15.17 -36.98 14.94
C ALA A 554 -16.56 -36.43 14.52
N ALA A 555 -16.84 -35.14 14.72
CA ALA A 555 -18.15 -34.55 14.41
C ALA A 555 -18.35 -34.15 12.93
N MET A 556 -17.28 -34.16 12.11
CA MET A 556 -17.37 -33.79 10.67
C MET A 556 -17.54 -34.99 9.72
N LEU A 557 -17.48 -36.23 10.22
CA LEU A 557 -17.63 -37.43 9.39
C LEU A 557 -19.02 -38.09 9.46
N GLU A 558 -19.90 -37.65 10.37
CA GLU A 558 -21.25 -38.21 10.53
C GLU A 558 -22.37 -37.41 9.83
N GLY A 559 -22.06 -36.21 9.30
CA GLY A 559 -23.02 -35.36 8.59
C GLY A 559 -23.18 -35.64 7.08
N ALA A 560 -22.30 -36.46 6.48
CA ALA A 560 -22.26 -36.69 5.03
C ALA A 560 -22.93 -38.01 4.58
N ARG A 561 -23.80 -38.60 5.42
CA ARG A 561 -24.49 -39.86 5.12
C ARG A 561 -25.99 -39.84 5.42
N LYS A 562 -26.66 -38.71 5.18
CA LYS A 562 -28.12 -38.65 4.98
C LYS A 562 -28.41 -37.55 3.97
N ASP A 563 -28.47 -37.96 2.71
CA ASP A 563 -29.46 -37.52 1.72
C ASP A 563 -29.13 -38.23 0.40
N LYS A 564 -29.80 -39.37 0.22
CA LYS A 564 -30.04 -40.06 -1.04
C LYS A 564 -31.53 -40.01 -1.28
#